data_AF-C6XS17-F1
#
_entry.id   AF-C6XS17-F1
#
_cell.length_a   1.000
_cell.length_b   1.000
_cell.length_c   1.000
_cell.angle_alpha   90.00
_cell.angle_beta   90.00
_cell.angle_gamma   90.00
#
_symmetry.space_group_name_H-M   'P 1'
#
loop_
_entity.id
_entity.type
_entity.pdbx_description
1 polymer ?
#
loop_
_entity_poly.entity_id
_entity_poly.type
_entity_poly.pdbx_seq_one_letter_code
_entity_poly.pdbx_strand_id
1 'polypeptide(L)'
;MFNFSQWPTYRFVLIAVFFYGIAHIAFLPPFEGFDEPAHWSSISQWGHEGRMPIYGQDQFDRALQNYPGPMPYTFPGEISYQTFDFEKHIGPHKSAPPPEFVGVGGYNWQAQHPPLYYILLQPVFKVFNSMDWASQFFALRTLSWIFAFTGFVIGVEASKSLFKEHWEKAAIIMSAWPFLVPQFFPEMARIGNDSLCLLCFGIVWMAVLKLDQKHQPIRWAVILGIALGAGLWTKAFFVPITAGLAVYFCWRYWMEREIDTIKYGGTSIGLALAIGVGWYVYKFIAYGNAIGGDEMLQFNKEGGVLVNFLENFSLIQMLRGYATIGMSFIYVGNWSLVRTSPWFLIGPAILLLWVGYNWLSNSANQRKYRLLPLFVLLPMLAGLSYHQILRIALDGEGTGTPGWYLHILTPALACIIAWGWPKHWGVKLLVVYGVLFAIYSWIMQLALFSGCRIPGPDNTGETVFDASKSCLIDGDNLAALTFPSVGIFMLLMATSVLIFGWYSSSRKAAEKL
;
A
#
# COMPACT_ATOMS: atom_id res chain seq x y z
N MET A 1 -29.76 13.67 -16.26
CA MET A 1 -29.83 12.89 -15.01
C MET A 1 -29.22 11.52 -15.26
N PHE A 2 -28.23 11.11 -14.47
CA PHE A 2 -27.62 9.77 -14.58
C PHE A 2 -28.58 8.72 -14.01
N ASN A 3 -28.94 7.70 -14.81
CA ASN A 3 -29.82 6.63 -14.35
C ASN A 3 -29.01 5.58 -13.56
N PHE A 4 -28.81 5.85 -12.27
CA PHE A 4 -28.06 4.95 -11.37
C PHE A 4 -28.68 3.56 -11.22
N SER A 5 -29.97 3.40 -11.54
CA SER A 5 -30.63 2.09 -11.47
C SER A 5 -30.03 1.07 -12.45
N GLN A 6 -29.38 1.51 -13.54
CA GLN A 6 -28.75 0.61 -14.50
C GLN A 6 -27.28 0.28 -14.17
N TRP A 7 -26.69 0.88 -13.13
CA TRP A 7 -25.28 0.67 -12.83
C TRP A 7 -25.00 -0.76 -12.32
N PRO A 8 -23.89 -1.37 -12.71
CA PRO A 8 -23.45 -2.66 -12.19
C PRO A 8 -22.94 -2.53 -10.74
N THR A 9 -23.25 -3.52 -9.90
CA THR A 9 -23.08 -3.47 -8.44
C THR A 9 -21.65 -3.15 -7.98
N TYR A 10 -20.63 -3.63 -8.69
CA TYR A 10 -19.22 -3.39 -8.32
C TYR A 10 -18.84 -1.90 -8.32
N ARG A 11 -19.53 -1.04 -9.09
CA ARG A 11 -19.25 0.40 -9.09
C ARG A 11 -19.64 1.05 -7.76
N PHE A 12 -20.72 0.60 -7.14
CA PHE A 12 -21.10 1.05 -5.81
C PHE A 12 -20.06 0.61 -4.77
N VAL A 13 -19.50 -0.61 -4.91
CA VAL A 13 -18.40 -1.07 -4.05
C VAL A 13 -17.16 -0.20 -4.22
N LEU A 14 -16.77 0.14 -5.47
CA LEU A 14 -15.64 1.05 -5.73
C LEU A 14 -15.86 2.45 -5.14
N ILE A 15 -17.07 3.03 -5.29
CA ILE A 15 -17.40 4.33 -4.69
C ILE A 15 -17.32 4.25 -3.16
N ALA A 16 -17.83 3.17 -2.56
CA ALA A 16 -17.73 2.97 -1.13
C ALA A 16 -16.27 2.85 -0.67
N VAL A 17 -15.43 2.10 -1.38
CA VAL A 17 -13.98 2.01 -1.13
C VAL A 17 -13.35 3.41 -1.13
N PHE A 18 -13.68 4.26 -2.12
CA PHE A 18 -13.16 5.63 -2.16
C PHE A 18 -13.48 6.41 -0.89
N PHE A 19 -14.75 6.40 -0.46
CA PHE A 19 -15.19 7.09 0.75
C PHE A 19 -14.59 6.49 2.02
N TYR A 20 -14.42 5.17 2.11
CA TYR A 20 -13.70 4.53 3.21
C TYR A 20 -12.23 4.97 3.29
N GLY A 21 -11.56 5.15 2.15
CA GLY A 21 -10.18 5.65 2.14
C GLY A 21 -10.10 7.11 2.62
N ILE A 22 -11.03 7.98 2.21
CA ILE A 22 -11.10 9.34 2.76
C ILE A 22 -11.44 9.34 4.25
N ALA A 23 -12.34 8.46 4.69
CA ALA A 23 -12.63 8.29 6.11
C ALA A 23 -11.36 7.89 6.89
N HIS A 24 -10.57 6.95 6.35
CA HIS A 24 -9.31 6.52 6.96
C HIS A 24 -8.35 7.70 7.12
N ILE A 25 -8.17 8.49 6.06
CA ILE A 25 -7.33 9.70 6.09
C ILE A 25 -7.82 10.68 7.16
N ALA A 26 -9.13 10.89 7.23
CA ALA A 26 -9.75 11.82 8.17
C ALA A 26 -9.56 11.42 9.63
N PHE A 27 -9.45 10.12 9.92
CA PHE A 27 -9.23 9.58 11.26
C PHE A 27 -7.77 9.35 11.62
N LEU A 28 -6.85 9.48 10.67
CA LEU A 28 -5.43 9.17 10.89
C LEU A 28 -4.71 10.43 11.40
N PRO A 29 -4.15 10.44 12.61
CA PRO A 29 -3.31 11.55 13.08
C PRO A 29 -2.08 11.73 12.18
N PRO A 30 -1.52 12.94 12.04
CA PRO A 30 -0.24 13.12 11.35
C PRO A 30 0.83 12.15 11.84
N PHE A 31 1.65 11.66 10.92
CA PHE A 31 2.75 10.71 11.13
C PHE A 31 2.38 9.26 11.47
N GLU A 32 1.11 8.92 11.66
CA GLU A 32 0.72 7.53 11.92
C GLU A 32 0.78 6.61 10.69
N GLY A 33 0.81 7.12 9.46
CA GLY A 33 1.04 6.24 8.31
C GLY A 33 2.47 5.68 8.31
N PHE A 34 2.66 4.48 7.76
CA PHE A 34 4.00 3.87 7.68
C PHE A 34 5.01 4.82 7.01
N ASP A 35 6.19 4.97 7.62
CA ASP A 35 7.29 5.81 7.12
C ASP A 35 6.93 7.29 6.85
N GLU A 36 5.77 7.78 7.31
CA GLU A 36 5.31 9.13 6.99
C GLU A 36 6.24 10.25 7.45
N PRO A 37 6.90 10.20 8.64
CA PRO A 37 7.86 11.22 9.04
C PRO A 37 8.95 11.43 7.97
N ALA A 38 9.44 10.33 7.40
CA ALA A 38 10.52 10.36 6.44
C ALA A 38 10.07 10.74 5.02
N HIS A 39 8.88 10.29 4.62
CA HIS A 39 8.28 10.76 3.38
C HIS A 39 7.95 12.26 3.43
N TRP A 40 7.34 12.74 4.52
CA TRP A 40 7.01 14.15 4.68
C TRP A 40 8.27 15.01 4.73
N SER A 41 9.30 14.62 5.48
CA SER A 41 10.59 15.33 5.51
C SER A 41 11.22 15.45 4.12
N SER A 42 11.10 14.42 3.28
CA SER A 42 11.58 14.47 1.89
C SER A 42 10.77 15.47 1.05
N ILE A 43 9.44 15.48 1.21
CA ILE A 43 8.55 16.44 0.51
C ILE A 43 8.87 17.88 0.93
N SER A 44 9.07 18.10 2.24
CA SER A 44 9.45 19.39 2.81
C SER A 44 10.74 19.91 2.20
N GLN A 45 11.79 19.09 2.19
CA GLN A 45 13.07 19.48 1.60
C GLN A 45 12.96 19.84 0.12
N TRP A 46 12.27 19.02 -0.68
CA TRP A 46 11.99 19.34 -2.08
C TRP A 46 11.22 20.67 -2.24
N GLY A 47 10.26 20.93 -1.35
CA GLY A 47 9.40 22.11 -1.40
C GLY A 47 10.13 23.41 -1.07
N HIS A 48 11.02 23.37 -0.09
CA HIS A 48 11.76 24.53 0.40
C HIS A 48 13.09 24.75 -0.35
N GLU A 49 13.87 23.69 -0.60
CA GLU A 49 15.20 23.80 -1.22
C GLU A 49 15.18 23.58 -2.73
N GLY A 50 14.10 23.02 -3.29
CA GLY A 50 13.99 22.74 -4.73
C GLY A 50 14.89 21.60 -5.22
N ARG A 51 15.48 20.82 -4.31
CA ARG A 51 16.36 19.68 -4.63
C ARG A 51 15.91 18.42 -3.90
N MET A 52 16.38 17.28 -4.40
CA MET A 52 16.15 15.99 -3.74
C MET A 52 17.05 15.82 -2.52
N PRO A 53 16.58 15.09 -1.48
CA PRO A 53 17.45 14.65 -0.41
C PRO A 53 18.52 13.70 -0.96
N ILE A 54 19.75 13.87 -0.48
CA ILE A 54 20.91 13.04 -0.76
C ILE A 54 21.00 11.99 0.33
N TYR A 55 20.99 10.74 -0.10
CA TYR A 55 20.92 9.62 0.79
C TYR A 55 22.21 9.44 1.59
N GLY A 56 22.08 9.18 2.90
CA GLY A 56 23.20 9.09 3.85
C GLY A 56 23.88 10.43 4.15
N GLN A 57 23.32 11.56 3.70
CA GLN A 57 23.84 12.90 3.95
C GLN A 57 22.77 13.81 4.56
N ASP A 58 21.61 13.93 3.90
CA ASP A 58 20.53 14.78 4.37
C ASP A 58 19.79 14.14 5.56
N GLN A 59 19.50 14.97 6.55
CA GLN A 59 18.85 14.60 7.80
C GLN A 59 17.35 14.85 7.76
N PHE A 60 16.66 14.41 8.80
CA PHE A 60 15.25 14.76 9.01
C PHE A 60 15.04 16.26 9.18
N ASP A 61 13.88 16.73 8.74
CA ASP A 61 13.43 18.08 9.01
C ASP A 61 13.18 18.27 10.52
N ARG A 62 13.75 19.34 11.09
CA ARG A 62 13.54 19.77 12.49
C ARG A 62 12.08 19.96 12.83
N ALA A 63 11.23 20.25 11.84
CA ALA A 63 9.79 20.32 12.03
C ALA A 63 9.20 19.08 12.73
N LEU A 64 9.79 17.89 12.53
CA LEU A 64 9.37 16.65 13.21
C LEU A 64 9.57 16.71 14.73
N GLN A 65 10.66 17.33 15.21
CA GLN A 65 10.93 17.48 16.64
C GLN A 65 10.00 18.50 17.30
N ASN A 66 9.51 19.46 16.52
CA ASN A 66 8.62 20.53 16.98
C ASN A 66 7.13 20.21 16.76
N TYR A 67 6.80 18.99 16.33
CA TYR A 67 5.43 18.58 16.12
C TYR A 67 4.66 18.59 17.45
N PRO A 68 3.53 19.30 17.56
CA PRO A 68 2.83 19.49 18.85
C PRO A 68 1.88 18.33 19.21
N GLY A 69 1.91 17.22 18.47
CA GLY A 69 1.03 16.06 18.65
C GLY A 69 1.79 14.81 19.08
N PRO A 70 1.08 13.71 19.38
CA PRO A 70 1.70 12.44 19.71
C PRO A 70 2.38 11.84 18.48
N MET A 71 3.59 11.33 18.67
CA MET A 71 4.31 10.53 17.68
C MET A 71 3.99 9.04 17.84
N PRO A 72 4.12 8.24 16.77
CA PRO A 72 3.91 6.81 16.86
C PRO A 72 4.96 6.12 17.73
N TYR A 73 4.60 5.05 18.43
CA TYR A 73 5.48 4.38 19.40
C TYR A 73 6.77 3.79 18.83
N THR A 74 6.78 3.48 17.53
CA THR A 74 7.96 2.94 16.84
C THR A 74 8.91 4.04 16.37
N PHE A 75 8.50 5.30 16.43
CA PHE A 75 9.32 6.44 16.04
C PHE A 75 9.87 7.14 17.28
N PRO A 76 11.16 7.53 17.29
CA PRO A 76 11.73 8.28 18.40
C PRO A 76 11.02 9.64 18.56
N GLY A 77 10.38 9.86 19.71
CA GLY A 77 9.72 11.12 20.03
C GLY A 77 9.52 11.27 21.54
N GLU A 78 9.55 12.50 22.03
CA GLU A 78 9.35 12.78 23.46
C GLU A 78 7.89 12.57 23.89
N ILE A 79 6.94 12.73 22.97
CA ILE A 79 5.51 12.67 23.25
C ILE A 79 4.87 11.56 22.41
N SER A 80 4.25 10.60 23.10
CA SER A 80 3.48 9.48 22.53
C SER A 80 2.02 9.58 22.96
N TYR A 81 1.13 8.75 22.41
CA TYR A 81 -0.28 8.73 22.85
C TYR A 81 -0.47 8.42 24.34
N GLN A 82 0.52 7.78 24.98
CA GLN A 82 0.48 7.48 26.40
C GLN A 82 0.79 8.72 27.25
N THR A 83 1.71 9.56 26.78
CA THR A 83 2.19 10.74 27.51
C THR A 83 1.55 12.04 27.03
N PHE A 84 0.78 12.00 25.94
CA PHE A 84 0.10 13.14 25.38
C PHE A 84 -1.07 13.60 26.27
N ASP A 85 -0.93 14.81 26.81
CA ASP A 85 -1.97 15.49 27.59
C ASP A 85 -2.82 16.35 26.66
N PHE A 86 -4.04 15.88 26.36
CA PHE A 86 -5.00 16.55 25.48
C PHE A 86 -5.49 17.90 26.00
N GLU A 87 -5.36 18.19 27.30
CA GLU A 87 -5.75 19.49 27.86
C GLU A 87 -4.63 20.53 27.71
N LYS A 88 -3.37 20.09 27.79
CA LYS A 88 -2.21 20.99 27.78
C LYS A 88 -1.58 21.22 26.41
N HIS A 89 -1.66 20.24 25.51
CA HIS A 89 -1.04 20.36 24.20
C HIS A 89 -1.96 21.06 23.19
N ILE A 90 -1.37 21.94 22.38
CA ILE A 90 -2.12 22.71 21.37
C ILE A 90 -2.66 21.83 20.22
N GLY A 91 -2.01 20.69 19.95
CA GLY A 91 -2.40 19.73 18.92
C GLY A 91 -2.12 20.19 17.48
N PRO A 92 -2.23 19.29 16.49
CA PRO A 92 -1.88 19.53 15.09
C PRO A 92 -2.77 20.53 14.36
N HIS A 93 -3.98 20.84 14.85
CA HIS A 93 -4.88 21.84 14.23
C HIS A 93 -4.51 23.29 14.55
N LYS A 94 -3.70 23.52 15.60
CA LYS A 94 -3.39 24.87 16.11
C LYS A 94 -1.97 25.33 15.79
N SER A 95 -1.18 24.52 15.08
CA SER A 95 0.13 24.93 14.61
C SER A 95 0.37 24.44 13.18
N ALA A 96 1.13 25.25 12.44
CA ALA A 96 1.64 24.89 11.13
C ALA A 96 3.08 24.38 11.25
N PRO A 97 3.55 23.58 10.27
CA PRO A 97 4.97 23.31 10.13
C PRO A 97 5.78 24.62 9.98
N PRO A 98 7.03 24.66 10.47
CA PRO A 98 7.95 25.75 10.18
C PRO A 98 8.07 26.02 8.66
N PRO A 99 8.23 27.29 8.23
CA PRO A 99 8.23 27.65 6.81
C PRO A 99 9.55 27.33 6.09
N GLU A 100 10.51 26.75 6.78
CA GLU A 100 11.86 26.45 6.27
C GLU A 100 12.24 25.03 6.65
N PHE A 101 12.90 24.34 5.72
CA PHE A 101 13.52 23.06 6.00
C PHE A 101 14.83 23.28 6.77
N VAL A 102 15.00 22.57 7.89
CA VAL A 102 16.27 22.53 8.62
C VAL A 102 16.61 21.10 8.99
N GLY A 103 17.63 20.53 8.36
CA GLY A 103 18.11 19.18 8.66
C GLY A 103 18.67 19.06 10.08
N VAL A 104 18.15 18.11 10.87
CA VAL A 104 18.65 17.74 12.21
C VAL A 104 18.43 16.26 12.50
N GLY A 105 19.24 15.69 13.39
CA GLY A 105 19.05 14.32 13.90
C GLY A 105 19.55 13.23 12.96
N GLY A 106 18.77 12.15 12.81
CA GLY A 106 19.13 11.01 11.98
C GLY A 106 19.04 11.30 10.48
N TYR A 107 19.74 10.49 9.67
CA TYR A 107 19.61 10.55 8.21
C TYR A 107 18.20 10.16 7.77
N ASN A 108 17.69 10.84 6.75
CA ASN A 108 16.40 10.51 6.17
C ASN A 108 16.52 9.27 5.27
N TRP A 109 16.11 8.11 5.79
CA TRP A 109 16.21 6.84 5.05
C TRP A 109 15.36 6.80 3.79
N GLN A 110 14.29 7.59 3.69
CA GLN A 110 13.44 7.63 2.51
C GLN A 110 14.08 8.35 1.31
N ALA A 111 15.24 9.00 1.50
CA ALA A 111 16.05 9.57 0.43
C ALA A 111 16.62 8.50 -0.53
N GLN A 112 16.60 7.22 -0.14
CA GLN A 112 16.98 6.10 -1.02
C GLN A 112 16.03 5.89 -2.20
N HIS A 113 14.82 6.47 -2.14
CA HIS A 113 13.79 6.24 -3.13
C HIS A 113 13.87 7.20 -4.33
N PRO A 114 13.50 6.72 -5.52
CA PRO A 114 13.33 7.56 -6.70
C PRO A 114 12.39 8.77 -6.48
N PRO A 115 12.56 9.87 -7.23
CA PRO A 115 11.98 11.16 -6.85
C PRO A 115 10.56 11.41 -7.36
N LEU A 116 9.98 10.60 -8.26
CA LEU A 116 8.75 10.95 -8.98
C LEU A 116 7.57 11.22 -8.04
N TYR A 117 7.40 10.39 -7.00
CA TYR A 117 6.35 10.59 -6.01
C TYR A 117 6.47 11.95 -5.33
N TYR A 118 7.66 12.29 -4.83
CA TYR A 118 7.91 13.53 -4.12
C TYR A 118 7.69 14.76 -5.01
N ILE A 119 8.12 14.69 -6.28
CA ILE A 119 7.90 15.74 -7.28
C ILE A 119 6.40 15.96 -7.53
N LEU A 120 5.62 14.88 -7.68
CA LEU A 120 4.18 14.99 -7.95
C LEU A 120 3.38 15.51 -6.76
N LEU A 121 3.88 15.37 -5.53
CA LEU A 121 3.25 15.95 -4.34
C LEU A 121 3.58 17.43 -4.15
N GLN A 122 4.61 17.96 -4.80
CA GLN A 122 5.04 19.36 -4.62
C GLN A 122 3.95 20.42 -4.85
N PRO A 123 3.09 20.33 -5.88
CA PRO A 123 2.03 21.32 -6.07
C PRO A 123 1.06 21.38 -4.89
N VAL A 124 0.68 20.22 -4.32
CA VAL A 124 -0.18 20.16 -3.14
C VAL A 124 0.58 20.65 -1.92
N PHE A 125 1.83 20.22 -1.72
CA PHE A 125 2.64 20.70 -0.60
C PHE A 125 2.72 22.23 -0.58
N LYS A 126 3.05 22.86 -1.72
CA LYS A 126 3.20 24.33 -1.81
C LYS A 126 1.90 25.09 -1.57
N VAL A 127 0.74 24.54 -1.93
CA VAL A 127 -0.57 25.18 -1.68
C VAL A 127 -0.94 25.09 -0.19
N PHE A 128 -0.56 24.00 0.48
CA PHE A 128 -0.98 23.69 1.85
C PHE A 128 0.14 23.86 2.90
N ASN A 129 1.32 24.36 2.55
CA ASN A 129 2.48 24.46 3.46
C ASN A 129 2.33 25.45 4.61
N SER A 130 1.42 26.42 4.47
CA SER A 130 1.11 27.41 5.49
C SER A 130 -0.11 27.03 6.35
N MET A 131 -0.78 25.92 6.02
CA MET A 131 -1.88 25.41 6.84
C MET A 131 -1.36 24.64 8.05
N ASP A 132 -2.26 24.35 8.98
CA ASP A 132 -1.96 23.53 10.14
C ASP A 132 -1.55 22.08 9.73
N TRP A 133 -0.87 21.37 10.64
CA TRP A 133 -0.37 20.03 10.40
C TRP A 133 -1.47 19.06 9.93
N ALA A 134 -2.65 19.10 10.57
CA ALA A 134 -3.73 18.18 10.24
C ALA A 134 -4.25 18.44 8.82
N SER A 135 -4.51 19.69 8.47
CA SER A 135 -4.97 20.09 7.14
C SER A 135 -3.95 19.75 6.04
N GLN A 136 -2.66 20.01 6.27
CA GLN A 136 -1.62 19.68 5.31
C GLN A 136 -1.53 18.17 5.06
N PHE A 137 -1.55 17.36 6.12
CA PHE A 137 -1.52 15.89 6.01
C PHE A 137 -2.76 15.35 5.32
N PHE A 138 -3.94 15.88 5.65
CA PHE A 138 -5.19 15.50 4.99
C PHE A 138 -5.11 15.73 3.48
N ALA A 139 -4.60 16.89 3.03
CA ALA A 139 -4.45 17.20 1.62
C ALA A 139 -3.44 16.28 0.90
N LEU A 140 -2.26 16.09 1.48
CA LEU A 140 -1.20 15.24 0.90
C LEU A 140 -1.64 13.77 0.80
N ARG A 141 -2.21 13.22 1.87
CA ARG A 141 -2.75 11.86 1.89
C ARG A 141 -3.90 11.67 0.91
N THR A 142 -4.75 12.70 0.74
CA THR A 142 -5.84 12.65 -0.25
C THR A 142 -5.30 12.50 -1.67
N LEU A 143 -4.23 13.22 -2.03
CA LEU A 143 -3.59 13.05 -3.33
C LEU A 143 -3.00 11.63 -3.49
N SER A 144 -2.30 11.12 -2.47
CA SER A 144 -1.79 9.74 -2.47
C SER A 144 -2.93 8.73 -2.64
N TRP A 145 -4.02 8.87 -1.89
CA TRP A 145 -5.18 8.00 -2.04
C TRP A 145 -5.83 8.09 -3.42
N ILE A 146 -5.90 9.27 -4.04
CA ILE A 146 -6.38 9.42 -5.42
C ILE A 146 -5.51 8.61 -6.39
N PHE A 147 -4.17 8.63 -6.23
CA PHE A 147 -3.28 7.78 -7.04
C PHE A 147 -3.62 6.30 -6.85
N ALA A 148 -3.62 5.83 -5.61
CA ALA A 148 -3.88 4.43 -5.28
C ALA A 148 -5.26 3.96 -5.77
N PHE A 149 -6.31 4.73 -5.48
CA PHE A 149 -7.68 4.42 -5.88
C PHE A 149 -7.84 4.41 -7.40
N THR A 150 -7.23 5.36 -8.11
CA THR A 150 -7.27 5.39 -9.58
C THR A 150 -6.59 4.14 -10.16
N GLY A 151 -5.41 3.76 -9.65
CA GLY A 151 -4.73 2.52 -10.03
C GLY A 151 -5.57 1.29 -9.81
N PHE A 152 -6.21 1.21 -8.65
CA PHE A 152 -7.12 0.12 -8.29
C PHE A 152 -8.32 0.03 -9.24
N VAL A 153 -9.01 1.14 -9.52
CA VAL A 153 -10.15 1.19 -10.44
C VAL A 153 -9.73 0.77 -11.86
N ILE A 154 -8.61 1.30 -12.37
CA ILE A 154 -8.07 0.90 -13.68
C ILE A 154 -7.82 -0.61 -13.72
N GLY A 155 -7.22 -1.16 -12.66
CA GLY A 155 -6.97 -2.59 -12.53
C GLY A 155 -8.25 -3.43 -12.58
N VAL A 156 -9.24 -3.10 -11.75
CA VAL A 156 -10.54 -3.80 -11.71
C VAL A 156 -11.25 -3.72 -13.06
N GLU A 157 -11.28 -2.55 -13.68
CA GLU A 157 -11.94 -2.34 -14.98
C GLU A 157 -11.26 -3.12 -16.11
N ALA A 158 -9.93 -3.09 -16.16
CA ALA A 158 -9.15 -3.83 -17.16
C ALA A 158 -9.34 -5.34 -16.99
N SER A 159 -9.36 -5.84 -15.75
CA SER A 159 -9.50 -7.26 -15.45
C SER A 159 -10.82 -7.87 -15.88
N LYS A 160 -11.88 -7.08 -16.10
CA LYS A 160 -13.19 -7.60 -16.56
C LYS A 160 -13.09 -8.44 -17.83
N SER A 161 -12.19 -8.08 -18.76
CA SER A 161 -12.01 -8.85 -20.00
C SER A 161 -11.53 -10.29 -19.76
N LEU A 162 -10.96 -10.58 -18.58
CA LEU A 162 -10.48 -11.91 -18.21
C LEU A 162 -11.63 -12.87 -17.81
N PHE A 163 -12.81 -12.36 -17.46
CA PHE A 163 -13.88 -13.14 -16.82
C PHE A 163 -15.11 -13.41 -17.72
N LYS A 164 -15.09 -12.97 -18.98
CA LYS A 164 -16.17 -13.19 -19.98
C LYS A 164 -17.57 -12.97 -19.35
N GLU A 165 -18.48 -13.93 -19.47
CA GLU A 165 -19.87 -13.85 -18.96
C GLU A 165 -19.98 -13.69 -17.44
N HIS A 166 -18.92 -14.01 -16.68
CA HIS A 166 -18.91 -13.91 -15.22
C HIS A 166 -18.24 -12.63 -14.70
N TRP A 167 -18.01 -11.65 -15.59
CA TRP A 167 -17.28 -10.43 -15.26
C TRP A 167 -17.91 -9.62 -14.13
N GLU A 168 -19.24 -9.57 -14.01
CA GLU A 168 -19.92 -8.79 -12.96
C GLU A 168 -19.58 -9.32 -11.56
N LYS A 169 -19.73 -10.64 -11.36
CA LYS A 169 -19.41 -11.29 -10.08
C LYS A 169 -17.92 -11.14 -9.75
N ALA A 170 -17.05 -11.34 -10.74
CA ALA A 170 -15.62 -11.16 -10.55
C ALA A 170 -15.28 -9.71 -10.17
N ALA A 171 -15.87 -8.73 -10.86
CA ALA A 171 -15.64 -7.32 -10.56
C ALA A 171 -16.09 -6.94 -9.15
N ILE A 172 -17.21 -7.48 -8.65
CA ILE A 172 -17.65 -7.30 -7.26
C ILE A 172 -16.57 -7.82 -6.30
N ILE A 173 -16.11 -9.07 -6.49
CA ILE A 173 -15.09 -9.70 -5.64
C ILE A 173 -13.78 -8.88 -5.67
N MET A 174 -13.33 -8.49 -6.86
CA MET A 174 -12.11 -7.69 -7.03
C MET A 174 -12.24 -6.32 -6.35
N SER A 175 -13.38 -5.64 -6.54
CA SER A 175 -13.64 -4.33 -5.91
C SER A 175 -13.73 -4.40 -4.39
N ALA A 176 -14.07 -5.56 -3.83
CA ALA A 176 -14.13 -5.78 -2.39
C ALA A 176 -12.76 -6.04 -1.75
N TRP A 177 -11.67 -6.05 -2.52
CA TRP A 177 -10.30 -6.29 -2.03
C TRP A 177 -9.95 -5.56 -0.73
N PRO A 178 -10.17 -4.23 -0.60
CA PRO A 178 -9.79 -3.49 0.61
C PRO A 178 -10.54 -3.94 1.87
N PHE A 179 -11.69 -4.61 1.73
CA PHE A 179 -12.45 -5.16 2.85
C PHE A 179 -12.05 -6.60 3.17
N LEU A 180 -11.51 -7.34 2.20
CA LEU A 180 -11.01 -8.70 2.39
C LEU A 180 -9.60 -8.71 2.99
N VAL A 181 -8.80 -7.69 2.66
CA VAL A 181 -7.42 -7.54 3.13
C VAL A 181 -7.23 -6.11 3.66
N PRO A 182 -7.63 -5.83 4.91
CA PRO A 182 -7.83 -4.47 5.42
C PRO A 182 -6.55 -3.64 5.57
N GLN A 183 -5.37 -4.27 5.55
CA GLN A 183 -4.09 -3.54 5.46
C GLN A 183 -4.01 -2.61 4.24
N PHE A 184 -4.83 -2.83 3.22
CA PHE A 184 -4.87 -1.98 2.03
C PHE A 184 -5.05 -0.49 2.37
N PHE A 185 -5.92 -0.13 3.34
CA PHE A 185 -6.14 1.28 3.68
C PHE A 185 -4.93 1.93 4.39
N PRO A 186 -4.42 1.38 5.51
CA PRO A 186 -3.18 1.87 6.13
C PRO A 186 -2.02 2.07 5.16
N GLU A 187 -1.89 1.18 4.18
CA GLU A 187 -0.78 1.23 3.24
C GLU A 187 -1.00 2.23 2.09
N MET A 188 -2.22 2.34 1.57
CA MET A 188 -2.50 3.11 0.35
C MET A 188 -3.03 4.52 0.62
N ALA A 189 -3.55 4.78 1.81
CA ALA A 189 -4.18 6.05 2.19
C ALA A 189 -3.32 6.84 3.20
N ARG A 190 -2.00 6.83 2.98
CA ARG A 190 -0.96 7.56 3.74
C ARG A 190 -0.06 8.38 2.82
N ILE A 191 0.81 9.20 3.40
CA ILE A 191 1.91 9.84 2.65
C ILE A 191 2.98 8.77 2.40
N GLY A 192 2.85 8.05 1.28
CA GLY A 192 3.80 7.01 0.86
C GLY A 192 3.83 6.81 -0.65
N ASN A 193 5.01 6.46 -1.18
CA ASN A 193 5.23 6.23 -2.60
C ASN A 193 4.53 4.98 -3.16
N ASP A 194 4.08 4.07 -2.29
CA ASP A 194 3.34 2.86 -2.66
C ASP A 194 2.00 3.17 -3.35
N SER A 195 1.39 4.30 -3.02
CA SER A 195 0.17 4.78 -3.66
C SER A 195 0.34 5.06 -5.16
N LEU A 196 1.45 5.73 -5.53
CA LEU A 196 1.81 5.98 -6.93
C LEU A 196 2.27 4.69 -7.61
N CYS A 197 2.93 3.78 -6.88
CA CYS A 197 3.24 2.45 -7.41
C CYS A 197 1.98 1.69 -7.84
N LEU A 198 0.91 1.74 -7.05
CA LEU A 198 -0.36 1.11 -7.41
C LEU A 198 -1.00 1.77 -8.64
N LEU A 199 -0.91 3.10 -8.80
CA LEU A 199 -1.34 3.78 -10.03
C LEU A 199 -0.57 3.28 -11.25
N CYS A 200 0.75 3.32 -11.19
CA CYS A 200 1.61 2.83 -12.27
C CYS A 200 1.31 1.36 -12.58
N PHE A 201 1.16 0.51 -11.56
CA PHE A 201 0.87 -0.90 -11.76
C PHE A 201 -0.52 -1.15 -12.33
N GLY A 202 -1.54 -0.38 -11.95
CA GLY A 202 -2.86 -0.43 -12.57
C GLY A 202 -2.80 -0.14 -14.08
N ILE A 203 -2.03 0.87 -14.49
CA ILE A 203 -1.82 1.21 -15.91
C ILE A 203 -1.02 0.11 -16.62
N VAL A 204 0.04 -0.41 -16.00
CA VAL A 204 0.82 -1.56 -16.50
C VAL A 204 -0.08 -2.76 -16.75
N TRP A 205 -0.91 -3.11 -15.77
CA TRP A 205 -1.84 -4.23 -15.84
C TRP A 205 -2.83 -4.05 -16.99
N MET A 206 -3.46 -2.87 -17.09
CA MET A 206 -4.35 -2.55 -18.21
C MET A 206 -3.65 -2.66 -19.56
N ALA A 207 -2.44 -2.08 -19.69
CA ALA A 207 -1.72 -2.04 -20.95
C ALA A 207 -1.30 -3.45 -21.41
N VAL A 208 -0.84 -4.32 -20.50
CA VAL A 208 -0.55 -5.74 -20.81
C VAL A 208 -1.80 -6.46 -21.30
N LEU A 209 -2.93 -6.32 -20.60
CA LEU A 209 -4.18 -6.95 -21.02
C LEU A 209 -4.71 -6.43 -22.36
N LYS A 210 -4.42 -5.17 -22.70
CA LYS A 210 -4.80 -4.55 -23.97
C LYS A 210 -3.88 -4.95 -25.13
N LEU A 211 -2.58 -5.13 -24.87
CA LEU A 211 -1.66 -5.75 -25.82
C LEU A 211 -2.14 -7.14 -26.22
N ASP A 212 -2.63 -7.92 -25.25
CA ASP A 212 -3.16 -9.27 -25.48
C ASP A 212 -4.39 -9.29 -26.39
N GLN A 213 -5.19 -8.23 -26.36
CA GLN A 213 -6.36 -8.09 -27.21
C GLN A 213 -6.00 -7.73 -28.66
N LYS A 214 -4.72 -7.43 -28.98
CA LYS A 214 -4.22 -7.06 -30.31
C LYS A 214 -4.88 -5.84 -30.98
N HIS A 215 -5.53 -4.97 -30.21
CA HIS A 215 -6.11 -3.72 -30.72
C HIS A 215 -5.15 -2.54 -30.46
N GLN A 216 -4.62 -1.93 -31.53
CA GLN A 216 -3.62 -0.83 -31.44
C GLN A 216 -2.41 -1.19 -30.57
N PRO A 217 -1.70 -2.30 -30.85
CA PRO A 217 -0.70 -2.85 -29.94
C PRO A 217 0.47 -1.89 -29.65
N ILE A 218 0.92 -1.09 -30.62
CA ILE A 218 2.00 -0.14 -30.40
C ILE A 218 1.66 0.94 -29.35
N ARG A 219 0.41 1.43 -29.34
CA ARG A 219 -0.05 2.42 -28.35
C ARG A 219 0.05 1.85 -26.95
N TRP A 220 -0.40 0.62 -26.77
CA TRP A 220 -0.36 -0.04 -25.46
C TRP A 220 1.06 -0.45 -25.07
N ALA A 221 1.94 -0.78 -26.02
CA ALA A 221 3.35 -1.01 -25.75
C ALA A 221 4.05 0.25 -25.21
N VAL A 222 3.78 1.41 -25.83
CA VAL A 222 4.30 2.70 -25.36
C VAL A 222 3.74 3.05 -23.98
N ILE A 223 2.43 2.91 -23.77
CA ILE A 223 1.81 3.14 -22.44
C ILE A 223 2.42 2.23 -21.38
N LEU A 224 2.63 0.94 -21.71
CA LEU A 224 3.25 -0.02 -20.82
C LEU A 224 4.68 0.40 -20.46
N GLY A 225 5.51 0.76 -21.45
CA GLY A 225 6.88 1.20 -21.21
C GLY A 225 6.98 2.48 -20.38
N ILE A 226 6.12 3.47 -20.64
CA ILE A 226 6.05 4.71 -19.85
C ILE A 226 5.63 4.40 -18.41
N ALA A 227 4.61 3.57 -18.19
CA ALA A 227 4.12 3.25 -16.86
C ALA A 227 5.14 2.44 -16.04
N LEU A 228 5.86 1.49 -16.67
CA LEU A 228 6.98 0.78 -16.04
C LEU A 228 8.13 1.73 -15.70
N GLY A 229 8.51 2.62 -16.64
CA GLY A 229 9.55 3.63 -16.43
C GLY A 229 9.20 4.60 -15.30
N ALA A 230 7.96 5.08 -15.24
CA ALA A 230 7.45 5.91 -14.15
C ALA A 230 7.45 5.16 -12.81
N GLY A 231 7.10 3.87 -12.82
CA GLY A 231 7.20 3.02 -11.63
C GLY A 231 8.63 2.82 -11.14
N LEU A 232 9.60 2.65 -12.05
CA LEU A 232 11.04 2.63 -11.74
C LEU A 232 11.52 3.95 -11.14
N TRP A 233 10.93 5.07 -11.57
CA TRP A 233 11.13 6.40 -10.98
C TRP A 233 10.30 6.67 -9.72
N THR A 234 9.57 5.67 -9.21
CA THR A 234 8.80 5.76 -7.96
C THR A 234 9.39 4.85 -6.88
N LYS A 235 9.63 3.57 -7.19
CA LYS A 235 10.14 2.59 -6.22
C LYS A 235 10.82 1.41 -6.92
N ALA A 236 11.81 0.83 -6.24
CA ALA A 236 12.58 -0.31 -6.75
C ALA A 236 11.75 -1.57 -7.03
N PHE A 237 10.51 -1.66 -6.52
CA PHE A 237 9.58 -2.75 -6.82
C PHE A 237 9.26 -2.91 -8.30
N PHE A 238 9.44 -1.87 -9.11
CA PHE A 238 9.27 -2.00 -10.56
C PHE A 238 10.40 -2.75 -11.25
N VAL A 239 11.54 -3.00 -10.58
CA VAL A 239 12.60 -3.88 -11.10
C VAL A 239 12.10 -5.32 -11.23
N PRO A 240 11.65 -6.01 -10.16
CA PRO A 240 11.11 -7.36 -10.29
C PRO A 240 9.84 -7.42 -11.16
N ILE A 241 8.97 -6.40 -11.14
CA ILE A 241 7.79 -6.35 -12.02
C ILE A 241 8.21 -6.31 -13.50
N THR A 242 9.16 -5.44 -13.86
CA THR A 242 9.66 -5.31 -15.24
C THR A 242 10.35 -6.59 -15.70
N ALA A 243 11.19 -7.19 -14.85
CA ALA A 243 11.83 -8.48 -15.12
C ALA A 243 10.80 -9.60 -15.34
N GLY A 244 9.78 -9.64 -14.48
CA GLY A 244 8.65 -10.57 -14.59
C GLY A 244 7.90 -10.48 -15.92
N LEU A 245 7.59 -9.26 -16.35
CA LEU A 245 6.93 -9.03 -17.64
C LEU A 245 7.83 -9.33 -18.85
N ALA A 246 9.14 -9.09 -18.74
CA ALA A 246 10.09 -9.51 -19.78
C ALA A 246 10.07 -11.04 -19.94
N VAL A 247 10.10 -11.79 -18.83
CA VAL A 247 9.97 -13.26 -18.84
C VAL A 247 8.61 -13.69 -19.39
N TYR A 248 7.52 -12.99 -19.05
CA TYR A 248 6.20 -13.25 -19.62
C TYR A 248 6.18 -13.13 -21.15
N PHE A 249 6.76 -12.06 -21.72
CA PHE A 249 6.81 -11.88 -23.16
C PHE A 249 7.65 -12.96 -23.86
N CYS A 250 8.79 -13.34 -23.27
CA CYS A 250 9.61 -14.45 -23.76
C CYS A 250 8.86 -15.78 -23.72
N TRP A 251 8.21 -16.09 -22.59
CA TRP A 251 7.40 -17.29 -22.42
C TRP A 251 6.25 -17.34 -23.42
N ARG A 252 5.54 -16.22 -23.60
CA ARG A 252 4.43 -16.12 -24.54
C ARG A 252 4.90 -16.31 -25.98
N TYR A 253 6.01 -15.70 -26.38
CA TYR A 253 6.61 -15.93 -27.69
C TYR A 253 6.98 -17.40 -27.90
N TRP A 254 7.53 -18.07 -26.89
CA TRP A 254 7.83 -19.49 -26.98
C TRP A 254 6.56 -20.32 -27.21
N MET A 255 5.48 -19.99 -26.51
CA MET A 255 4.19 -20.70 -26.60
C MET A 255 3.38 -20.39 -27.87
N GLU A 256 3.50 -19.18 -28.43
CA GLU A 256 2.66 -18.70 -29.54
C GLU A 256 3.40 -18.55 -30.86
N ARG A 257 4.74 -18.41 -30.81
CA ARG A 257 5.61 -18.12 -31.95
C ARG A 257 5.24 -16.83 -32.69
N GLU A 258 4.54 -15.91 -32.02
CA GLU A 258 4.12 -14.62 -32.59
C GLU A 258 5.19 -13.55 -32.37
N ILE A 259 5.84 -13.12 -33.45
CA ILE A 259 6.92 -12.12 -33.41
C ILE A 259 6.47 -10.78 -32.82
N ASP A 260 5.20 -10.42 -33.02
CA ASP A 260 4.60 -9.21 -32.46
C ASP A 260 4.69 -9.17 -30.94
N THR A 261 4.62 -10.31 -30.25
CA THR A 261 4.79 -10.39 -28.79
C THR A 261 6.17 -9.89 -28.36
N ILE A 262 7.24 -10.32 -29.03
CA ILE A 262 8.60 -9.85 -28.74
C ILE A 262 8.81 -8.42 -29.19
N LYS A 263 8.26 -8.02 -30.34
CA LYS A 263 8.37 -6.64 -30.83
C LYS A 263 7.77 -5.64 -29.85
N TYR A 264 6.52 -5.86 -29.43
CA TYR A 264 5.83 -4.95 -28.52
C TYR A 264 6.31 -5.09 -27.08
N GLY A 265 6.64 -6.31 -26.64
CA GLY A 265 7.30 -6.55 -25.35
C GLY A 265 8.65 -5.84 -25.27
N GLY A 266 9.50 -6.03 -26.28
CA GLY A 266 10.80 -5.36 -26.40
C GLY A 266 10.70 -3.84 -26.48
N THR A 267 9.70 -3.30 -27.20
CA THR A 267 9.42 -1.85 -27.21
C THR A 267 9.07 -1.35 -25.81
N SER A 268 8.21 -2.08 -25.09
CA SER A 268 7.76 -1.70 -23.75
C SER A 268 8.91 -1.73 -22.75
N ILE A 269 9.67 -2.84 -22.71
CA ILE A 269 10.80 -3.02 -21.79
C ILE A 269 11.93 -2.06 -22.15
N GLY A 270 12.25 -1.88 -23.44
CA GLY A 270 13.26 -0.93 -23.90
C GLY A 270 12.95 0.50 -23.49
N LEU A 271 11.69 0.93 -23.63
CA LEU A 271 11.25 2.25 -23.19
C LEU A 271 11.28 2.40 -21.65
N ALA A 272 10.85 1.37 -20.92
CA ALA A 272 10.92 1.36 -19.46
C ALA A 272 12.36 1.53 -18.96
N LEU A 273 13.31 0.81 -19.57
CA LEU A 273 14.74 0.93 -19.25
C LEU A 273 15.29 2.30 -19.66
N ALA A 274 14.94 2.82 -20.84
CA ALA A 274 15.39 4.14 -21.27
C ALA A 274 14.93 5.27 -20.34
N ILE A 275 13.73 5.17 -19.78
CA ILE A 275 13.23 6.12 -18.77
C ILE A 275 13.90 5.86 -17.42
N GLY A 276 13.90 4.60 -16.95
CA GLY A 276 14.39 4.23 -15.63
C GLY A 276 15.90 4.40 -15.43
N VAL A 277 16.70 4.18 -16.47
CA VAL A 277 18.18 4.08 -16.38
C VAL A 277 18.82 5.29 -15.69
N GLY A 278 18.29 6.50 -15.89
CA GLY A 278 18.85 7.72 -15.30
C GLY A 278 18.95 7.65 -13.78
N TRP A 279 17.90 7.17 -13.10
CA TRP A 279 17.90 7.05 -11.63
C TRP A 279 18.91 6.00 -11.14
N TYR A 280 18.92 4.82 -11.77
CA TYR A 280 19.76 3.72 -11.33
C TYR A 280 21.25 3.94 -11.65
N VAL A 281 21.55 4.66 -12.74
CA VAL A 281 22.91 5.14 -13.03
C VAL A 281 23.34 6.21 -12.02
N TYR A 282 22.47 7.18 -11.73
CA TYR A 282 22.74 8.16 -10.68
C TYR A 282 23.06 7.46 -9.35
N LYS A 283 22.23 6.50 -8.95
CA LYS A 283 22.41 5.76 -7.69
C LYS A 283 23.72 4.97 -7.67
N PHE A 284 24.07 4.32 -8.78
CA PHE A 284 25.34 3.62 -8.92
C PHE A 284 26.55 4.56 -8.82
N ILE A 285 26.51 5.71 -9.50
CA ILE A 285 27.60 6.70 -9.47
C ILE A 285 27.72 7.34 -8.09
N ALA A 286 26.60 7.71 -7.47
CA ALA A 286 26.57 8.43 -6.20
C ALA A 286 26.87 7.54 -4.99
N TYR A 287 26.45 6.27 -5.01
CA TYR A 287 26.45 5.40 -3.83
C TYR A 287 27.14 4.05 -4.05
N GLY A 288 27.66 3.77 -5.25
CA GLY A 288 28.31 2.49 -5.58
C GLY A 288 27.34 1.31 -5.69
N ASN A 289 26.03 1.54 -5.65
CA ASN A 289 25.02 0.49 -5.74
C ASN A 289 23.78 0.96 -6.50
N ALA A 290 23.39 0.23 -7.55
CA ALA A 290 22.22 0.57 -8.36
C ALA A 290 20.88 0.19 -7.70
N ILE A 291 20.81 -0.88 -6.90
CA ILE A 291 19.52 -1.49 -6.48
C ILE A 291 19.38 -1.55 -4.95
N GLY A 292 20.47 -1.69 -4.21
CA GLY A 292 20.50 -1.85 -2.76
C GLY A 292 19.99 -0.64 -1.97
N GLY A 293 19.27 -0.90 -0.88
CA GLY A 293 18.82 0.11 0.09
C GLY A 293 19.88 0.40 1.17
N ASP A 294 19.40 0.82 2.34
CA ASP A 294 20.20 1.09 3.56
C ASP A 294 21.08 -0.06 3.96
N GLU A 295 20.53 -1.25 3.81
CA GLU A 295 21.18 -2.50 4.12
C GLU A 295 22.52 -2.66 3.39
N MET A 296 22.55 -2.32 2.10
CA MET A 296 23.74 -2.54 1.27
C MET A 296 24.84 -1.51 1.53
N LEU A 297 24.49 -0.30 1.98
CA LEU A 297 25.49 0.67 2.43
C LEU A 297 26.08 0.26 3.78
N GLN A 298 25.25 -0.30 4.67
CA GLN A 298 25.72 -0.84 5.94
C GLN A 298 26.67 -2.04 5.74
N PHE A 299 26.32 -2.97 4.84
CA PHE A 299 27.19 -4.10 4.51
C PHE A 299 28.55 -3.71 3.92
N ASN A 300 28.62 -2.62 3.13
CA ASN A 300 29.89 -2.13 2.62
C ASN A 300 30.84 -1.66 3.74
N LYS A 301 30.29 -1.32 4.92
CA LYS A 301 31.07 -0.97 6.12
C LYS A 301 31.41 -2.21 6.98
N GLU A 302 30.55 -3.22 6.97
CA GLU A 302 30.60 -4.39 7.88
C GLU A 302 31.19 -5.68 7.24
N GLY A 303 32.01 -5.56 6.18
CA GLY A 303 32.72 -6.73 5.61
C GLY A 303 31.94 -7.55 4.58
N GLY A 304 30.76 -7.09 4.17
CA GLY A 304 30.00 -7.62 3.03
C GLY A 304 28.89 -8.62 3.39
N VAL A 305 27.95 -8.80 2.45
CA VAL A 305 26.70 -9.57 2.64
C VAL A 305 26.94 -11.04 3.00
N LEU A 306 27.92 -11.68 2.35
CA LEU A 306 28.10 -13.14 2.44
C LEU A 306 28.70 -13.58 3.77
N VAL A 307 29.63 -12.80 4.32
CA VAL A 307 30.25 -13.07 5.63
C VAL A 307 29.19 -12.93 6.73
N ASN A 308 28.51 -11.78 6.76
CA ASN A 308 27.44 -11.51 7.72
C ASN A 308 26.27 -12.50 7.62
N PHE A 309 25.91 -12.94 6.40
CA PHE A 309 24.89 -13.97 6.24
C PHE A 309 25.31 -15.30 6.85
N LEU A 310 26.54 -15.76 6.62
CA LEU A 310 27.02 -17.03 7.18
C LEU A 310 27.12 -16.99 8.70
N GLU A 311 27.42 -15.83 9.27
CA GLU A 311 27.51 -15.64 10.73
C GLU A 311 26.12 -15.56 11.39
N ASN A 312 25.17 -14.87 10.76
CA ASN A 312 23.88 -14.53 11.38
C ASN A 312 22.70 -15.39 10.89
N PHE A 313 22.90 -16.34 9.97
CA PHE A 313 21.80 -17.12 9.39
C PHE A 313 21.04 -17.94 10.44
N SER A 314 19.71 -17.78 10.44
CA SER A 314 18.80 -18.60 11.24
C SER A 314 17.56 -19.00 10.45
N LEU A 315 17.35 -20.31 10.33
CA LEU A 315 16.14 -20.87 9.70
C LEU A 315 14.87 -20.43 10.44
N ILE A 316 14.94 -20.35 11.77
CA ILE A 316 13.80 -19.92 12.60
C ILE A 316 13.44 -18.47 12.28
N GLN A 317 14.43 -17.59 12.19
CA GLN A 317 14.20 -16.17 11.87
C GLN A 317 13.71 -16.00 10.43
N MET A 318 14.19 -16.82 9.49
CA MET A 318 13.67 -16.84 8.12
C MET A 318 12.19 -17.24 8.07
N LEU A 319 11.80 -18.30 8.79
CA LEU A 319 10.39 -18.72 8.89
C LEU A 319 9.53 -17.66 9.57
N ARG A 320 10.04 -17.01 10.62
CA ARG A 320 9.37 -15.88 11.30
C ARG A 320 9.20 -14.68 10.37
N GLY A 321 10.21 -14.37 9.55
CA GLY A 321 10.15 -13.32 8.54
C GLY A 321 9.06 -13.57 7.50
N TYR A 322 8.99 -14.79 6.96
CA TYR A 322 7.91 -15.17 6.04
C TYR A 322 6.53 -15.16 6.67
N ALA A 323 6.40 -15.60 7.92
CA ALA A 323 5.16 -15.46 8.67
C ALA A 323 4.78 -13.98 8.84
N THR A 324 5.76 -13.11 9.13
CA THR A 324 5.55 -11.66 9.25
C THR A 324 5.09 -11.05 7.93
N ILE A 325 5.67 -11.43 6.79
CA ILE A 325 5.20 -11.02 5.46
C ILE A 325 3.73 -11.43 5.27
N GLY A 326 3.37 -12.68 5.54
CA GLY A 326 1.99 -13.16 5.39
C GLY A 326 0.99 -12.43 6.30
N MET A 327 1.35 -12.20 7.56
CA MET A 327 0.46 -11.57 8.55
C MET A 327 0.31 -10.07 8.30
N SER A 328 1.42 -9.39 8.01
CA SER A 328 1.41 -7.96 7.70
C SER A 328 0.81 -7.64 6.34
N PHE A 329 0.73 -8.61 5.42
CA PHE A 329 -0.09 -8.49 4.21
C PHE A 329 -1.59 -8.44 4.54
N ILE A 330 -2.05 -9.14 5.59
CA ILE A 330 -3.46 -9.14 6.00
C ILE A 330 -3.78 -7.86 6.76
N TYR A 331 -3.09 -7.66 7.88
CA TYR A 331 -3.26 -6.50 8.76
C TYR A 331 -2.19 -6.44 9.86
N VAL A 332 -1.65 -5.25 10.09
CA VAL A 332 -0.75 -4.95 11.22
C VAL A 332 -1.08 -3.60 11.89
N GLY A 333 -2.04 -2.85 11.35
CA GLY A 333 -2.40 -1.50 11.80
C GLY A 333 -1.63 -0.42 11.04
N ASN A 334 -1.25 0.62 11.77
CA ASN A 334 -0.50 1.80 11.31
C ASN A 334 0.92 1.80 11.93
N TRP A 335 1.63 2.93 11.91
CA TRP A 335 3.02 3.03 12.40
C TRP A 335 3.15 2.78 13.90
N SER A 336 2.14 3.10 14.71
CA SER A 336 2.08 2.68 16.12
C SER A 336 1.88 1.16 16.31
N LEU A 337 1.72 0.39 15.23
CA LEU A 337 1.55 -1.06 15.24
C LEU A 337 0.47 -1.52 16.22
N VAL A 338 -0.68 -0.86 16.20
CA VAL A 338 -1.88 -1.28 16.96
C VAL A 338 -2.36 -2.61 16.40
N ARG A 339 -1.76 -3.67 16.91
CA ARG A 339 -1.99 -5.03 16.47
C ARG A 339 -3.14 -5.60 17.27
N THR A 340 -4.03 -6.27 16.54
CA THR A 340 -4.94 -7.25 17.15
C THR A 340 -4.14 -8.49 17.49
N SER A 341 -4.59 -9.26 18.48
CA SER A 341 -3.98 -10.55 18.77
C SER A 341 -3.88 -11.41 17.50
N PRO A 342 -2.75 -12.11 17.23
CA PRO A 342 -2.54 -12.86 15.99
C PRO A 342 -3.65 -13.88 15.67
N TRP A 343 -4.35 -14.37 16.69
CA TRP A 343 -5.52 -15.25 16.54
C TRP A 343 -6.63 -14.66 15.65
N PHE A 344 -6.78 -13.33 15.66
CA PHE A 344 -7.78 -12.65 14.83
C PHE A 344 -7.45 -12.67 13.33
N LEU A 345 -6.18 -12.93 12.97
CA LEU A 345 -5.75 -12.98 11.57
C LEU A 345 -5.97 -14.37 10.94
N ILE A 346 -6.28 -15.39 11.75
CA ILE A 346 -6.48 -16.78 11.28
C ILE A 346 -7.64 -16.86 10.27
N GLY A 347 -8.75 -16.17 10.52
CA GLY A 347 -9.91 -16.18 9.61
C GLY A 347 -9.56 -15.69 8.19
N PRO A 348 -9.04 -14.45 8.04
CA PRO A 348 -8.57 -13.94 6.76
C PRO A 348 -7.46 -14.79 6.14
N ALA A 349 -6.53 -15.32 6.95
CA ALA A 349 -5.47 -16.19 6.45
C ALA A 349 -6.02 -17.48 5.84
N ILE A 350 -6.96 -18.15 6.53
CA ILE A 350 -7.64 -19.36 6.01
C ILE A 350 -8.41 -19.02 4.74
N LEU A 351 -9.09 -17.86 4.68
CA LEU A 351 -9.80 -17.43 3.48
C LEU A 351 -8.85 -17.29 2.28
N LEU A 352 -7.72 -16.59 2.46
CA LEU A 352 -6.73 -16.40 1.40
C LEU A 352 -6.08 -17.72 0.97
N LEU A 353 -5.74 -18.60 1.91
CA LEU A 353 -5.19 -19.93 1.62
C LEU A 353 -6.20 -20.79 0.85
N TRP A 354 -7.47 -20.78 1.26
CA TRP A 354 -8.55 -21.53 0.61
C TRP A 354 -8.78 -21.03 -0.82
N VAL A 355 -8.81 -19.71 -1.01
CA VAL A 355 -8.95 -19.07 -2.33
C VAL A 355 -7.75 -19.41 -3.22
N GLY A 356 -6.52 -19.33 -2.69
CA GLY A 356 -5.31 -19.72 -3.40
C GLY A 356 -5.31 -21.19 -3.81
N TYR A 357 -5.69 -22.08 -2.89
CA TYR A 357 -5.86 -23.51 -3.17
C TYR A 357 -6.90 -23.75 -4.27
N ASN A 358 -8.07 -23.10 -4.21
CA ASN A 358 -9.10 -23.24 -5.24
C ASN A 358 -8.66 -22.70 -6.59
N TRP A 359 -7.91 -21.60 -6.60
CA TRP A 359 -7.36 -21.08 -7.84
C TRP A 359 -6.39 -22.08 -8.47
N LEU A 360 -5.47 -22.65 -7.69
CA LEU A 360 -4.51 -23.66 -8.14
C LEU A 360 -5.19 -24.99 -8.55
N SER A 361 -6.16 -25.49 -7.77
CA SER A 361 -6.83 -26.76 -8.06
C SER A 361 -7.73 -26.68 -9.29
N ASN A 362 -8.38 -25.54 -9.52
CA ASN A 362 -9.18 -25.28 -10.73
C ASN A 362 -8.33 -24.85 -11.94
N SER A 363 -6.99 -24.91 -11.85
CA SER A 363 -6.07 -24.52 -12.93
C SER A 363 -5.78 -25.63 -13.94
N ALA A 364 -6.16 -26.89 -13.66
CA ALA A 364 -5.85 -28.04 -14.50
C ALA A 364 -6.46 -28.01 -15.93
N ASN A 365 -7.28 -26.99 -16.28
CA ASN A 365 -7.98 -26.97 -17.57
C ASN A 365 -8.19 -25.58 -18.24
N GLN A 366 -7.49 -24.49 -17.86
CA GLN A 366 -7.89 -23.13 -18.31
C GLN A 366 -6.75 -22.09 -18.54
N ARG A 367 -6.66 -21.63 -19.80
CA ARG A 367 -6.17 -20.34 -20.38
C ARG A 367 -4.87 -19.68 -19.83
N LYS A 368 -3.94 -19.40 -20.76
CA LYS A 368 -2.66 -18.65 -20.60
C LYS A 368 -2.76 -17.40 -19.70
N TYR A 369 -3.85 -16.65 -19.78
CA TYR A 369 -4.07 -15.42 -19.01
C TYR A 369 -4.21 -15.63 -17.49
N ARG A 370 -4.54 -16.84 -17.04
CA ARG A 370 -4.57 -17.16 -15.60
C ARG A 370 -3.17 -17.20 -14.97
N LEU A 371 -2.12 -17.41 -15.76
CA LEU A 371 -0.74 -17.43 -15.28
C LEU A 371 -0.11 -16.04 -15.21
N LEU A 372 -0.67 -15.04 -15.90
CA LEU A 372 -0.12 -13.69 -15.95
C LEU A 372 0.16 -13.08 -14.55
N PRO A 373 -0.73 -13.20 -13.54
CA PRO A 373 -0.41 -12.75 -12.19
C PRO A 373 0.87 -13.35 -11.59
N LEU A 374 1.22 -14.59 -11.92
CA LEU A 374 2.44 -15.24 -11.39
C LEU A 374 3.71 -14.58 -11.91
N PHE A 375 3.69 -14.06 -13.14
CA PHE A 375 4.86 -13.39 -13.72
C PHE A 375 5.21 -12.08 -13.01
N VAL A 376 4.30 -11.49 -12.25
CA VAL A 376 4.58 -10.29 -11.42
C VAL A 376 4.69 -10.64 -9.94
N LEU A 377 3.90 -11.59 -9.45
CA LEU A 377 3.90 -12.01 -8.06
C LEU A 377 5.18 -12.75 -7.66
N LEU A 378 5.63 -13.72 -8.45
CA LEU A 378 6.80 -14.53 -8.08
C LEU A 378 8.09 -13.70 -8.02
N PRO A 379 8.40 -12.81 -8.98
CA PRO A 379 9.55 -11.93 -8.85
C PRO A 379 9.46 -10.97 -7.66
N MET A 380 8.25 -10.47 -7.34
CA MET A 380 8.05 -9.61 -6.17
C MET A 380 8.31 -10.38 -4.86
N LEU A 381 7.78 -11.60 -4.74
CA LEU A 381 8.07 -12.48 -3.60
C LEU A 381 9.56 -12.82 -3.51
N ALA A 382 10.23 -13.09 -4.63
CA ALA A 382 11.67 -13.30 -4.66
C ALA A 382 12.45 -12.06 -4.18
N GLY A 383 12.01 -10.86 -4.56
CA GLY A 383 12.58 -9.60 -4.08
C GLY A 383 12.39 -9.40 -2.57
N LEU A 384 11.20 -9.70 -2.03
CA LEU A 384 10.95 -9.66 -0.59
C LEU A 384 11.76 -10.72 0.16
N SER A 385 11.87 -11.95 -0.36
CA SER A 385 12.73 -12.99 0.19
C SER A 385 14.19 -12.57 0.20
N TYR A 386 14.67 -11.92 -0.86
CA TYR A 386 16.02 -11.37 -0.91
C TYR A 386 16.22 -10.29 0.15
N HIS A 387 15.28 -9.35 0.29
CA HIS A 387 15.33 -8.33 1.33
C HIS A 387 15.32 -8.94 2.74
N GLN A 388 14.48 -9.96 2.98
CA GLN A 388 14.44 -10.71 4.23
C GLN A 388 15.79 -11.36 4.57
N ILE A 389 16.46 -11.95 3.57
CA ILE A 389 17.80 -12.53 3.70
C ILE A 389 18.83 -11.45 4.06
N LEU A 390 18.78 -10.29 3.41
CA LEU A 390 19.65 -9.16 3.72
C LEU A 390 19.44 -8.67 5.17
N ARG A 391 18.19 -8.55 5.61
CA ARG A 391 17.88 -8.14 6.99
C ARG A 391 18.44 -9.14 8.01
N ILE A 392 18.24 -10.44 7.81
CA ILE A 392 18.82 -11.48 8.69
C ILE A 392 20.34 -11.38 8.71
N ALA A 393 20.97 -11.16 7.56
CA ALA A 393 22.42 -10.98 7.51
C ALA A 393 22.88 -9.75 8.31
N LEU A 394 22.12 -8.65 8.36
CA LEU A 394 22.48 -7.45 9.14
C LEU A 394 22.20 -7.57 10.62
N ASP A 395 20.97 -7.91 10.98
CA ASP A 395 20.46 -7.77 12.35
C ASP A 395 20.25 -9.12 13.05
N GLY A 396 20.45 -10.25 12.36
CA GLY A 396 20.24 -11.60 12.88
C GLY A 396 18.77 -11.96 13.14
N GLU A 397 17.84 -11.02 13.00
CA GLU A 397 16.42 -11.20 13.30
C GLU A 397 15.54 -11.19 12.06
N GLY A 398 15.99 -10.52 10.99
CA GLY A 398 15.23 -10.38 9.77
C GLY A 398 14.03 -9.45 9.91
N THR A 399 14.11 -8.45 10.78
CA THR A 399 13.02 -7.49 10.96
C THR A 399 12.91 -6.53 9.76
N GLY A 400 11.76 -5.89 9.57
CA GLY A 400 11.62 -4.81 8.57
C GLY A 400 11.31 -5.23 7.13
N THR A 401 10.94 -6.48 6.86
CA THR A 401 10.40 -6.91 5.55
C THR A 401 8.89 -7.16 5.63
N PRO A 402 8.05 -6.14 5.40
CA PRO A 402 6.62 -6.31 5.48
C PRO A 402 6.00 -6.83 4.18
N GLY A 403 4.84 -7.48 4.31
CA GLY A 403 4.05 -7.98 3.19
C GLY A 403 3.02 -6.99 2.64
N TRP A 404 2.78 -5.86 3.32
CA TRP A 404 1.85 -4.84 2.82
C TRP A 404 2.25 -4.28 1.44
N TYR A 405 3.53 -4.34 1.07
CA TYR A 405 4.01 -3.97 -0.27
C TYR A 405 3.38 -4.78 -1.41
N LEU A 406 2.87 -5.99 -1.13
CA LEU A 406 2.17 -6.81 -2.13
C LEU A 406 0.85 -6.15 -2.60
N HIS A 407 0.30 -5.18 -1.85
CA HIS A 407 -0.89 -4.44 -2.27
C HIS A 407 -0.68 -3.58 -3.52
N ILE A 408 0.56 -3.30 -3.92
CA ILE A 408 0.84 -2.69 -5.23
C ILE A 408 0.34 -3.59 -6.36
N LEU A 409 0.40 -4.91 -6.17
CA LEU A 409 -0.04 -5.91 -7.14
C LEU A 409 -1.55 -6.20 -7.06
N THR A 410 -2.33 -5.41 -6.32
CA THR A 410 -3.78 -5.63 -6.13
C THR A 410 -4.54 -5.94 -7.43
N PRO A 411 -4.33 -5.25 -8.59
CA PRO A 411 -4.98 -5.61 -9.85
C PRO A 411 -4.81 -7.08 -10.27
N ALA A 412 -3.60 -7.64 -10.07
CA ALA A 412 -3.28 -9.03 -10.39
C ALA A 412 -3.76 -9.99 -9.29
N LEU A 413 -3.56 -9.64 -8.01
CA LEU A 413 -3.96 -10.46 -6.88
C LEU A 413 -5.49 -10.58 -6.75
N ALA A 414 -6.22 -9.50 -7.04
CA ALA A 414 -7.67 -9.50 -7.07
C ALA A 414 -8.22 -10.47 -8.13
N CYS A 415 -7.52 -10.64 -9.27
CA CYS A 415 -7.88 -11.66 -10.26
C CYS A 415 -7.72 -13.07 -9.71
N ILE A 416 -6.63 -13.34 -8.99
CA ILE A 416 -6.41 -14.62 -8.30
C ILE A 416 -7.58 -14.88 -7.35
N ILE A 417 -7.97 -13.88 -6.54
CA ILE A 417 -9.10 -14.03 -5.62
C ILE A 417 -10.41 -14.31 -6.35
N ALA A 418 -10.70 -13.56 -7.41
CA ALA A 418 -11.93 -13.74 -8.18
C ALA A 418 -12.02 -15.10 -8.89
N TRP A 419 -10.91 -15.64 -9.41
CA TRP A 419 -10.88 -16.99 -9.99
C TRP A 419 -10.93 -18.10 -8.93
N GLY A 420 -10.28 -17.91 -7.80
CA GLY A 420 -10.27 -18.84 -6.68
C GLY A 420 -11.52 -18.81 -5.82
N TRP A 421 -12.47 -17.90 -6.09
CA TRP A 421 -13.62 -17.67 -5.24
C TRP A 421 -14.56 -18.89 -5.19
N PRO A 422 -14.69 -19.58 -4.05
CA PRO A 422 -15.47 -20.80 -3.95
C PRO A 422 -16.98 -20.50 -3.87
N LYS A 423 -17.80 -21.52 -4.17
CA LYS A 423 -19.28 -21.44 -4.08
C LYS A 423 -19.84 -21.81 -2.70
N HIS A 424 -19.00 -22.28 -1.77
CA HIS A 424 -19.43 -22.83 -0.48
C HIS A 424 -19.86 -21.76 0.54
N TRP A 425 -20.79 -22.15 1.42
CA TRP A 425 -21.33 -21.28 2.48
C TRP A 425 -20.26 -20.88 3.52
N GLY A 426 -19.29 -21.74 3.83
CA GLY A 426 -18.22 -21.43 4.79
C GLY A 426 -17.41 -20.19 4.44
N VAL A 427 -17.28 -19.86 3.14
CA VAL A 427 -16.61 -18.63 2.71
C VAL A 427 -17.43 -17.39 2.98
N LYS A 428 -18.76 -17.46 2.98
CA LYS A 428 -19.59 -16.32 3.42
C LYS A 428 -19.31 -15.99 4.88
N LEU A 429 -19.17 -17.01 5.74
CA LEU A 429 -18.82 -16.80 7.16
C LEU A 429 -17.42 -16.18 7.31
N LEU A 430 -16.43 -16.67 6.57
CA LEU A 430 -15.08 -16.10 6.60
C LEU A 430 -15.04 -14.65 6.09
N VAL A 431 -15.87 -14.30 5.10
CA VAL A 431 -16.01 -12.92 4.63
C VAL A 431 -16.66 -12.04 5.69
N VAL A 432 -17.75 -12.49 6.32
CA VAL A 432 -18.39 -11.76 7.42
C VAL A 432 -17.39 -11.56 8.56
N TYR A 433 -16.63 -12.59 8.91
CA TYR A 433 -15.55 -12.50 9.89
C TYR A 433 -14.50 -11.46 9.49
N GLY A 434 -14.02 -11.47 8.24
CA GLY A 434 -13.05 -10.48 7.75
C GLY A 434 -13.56 -9.04 7.83
N VAL A 435 -14.84 -8.81 7.55
CA VAL A 435 -15.47 -7.49 7.68
C VAL A 435 -15.57 -7.08 9.17
N LEU A 436 -16.03 -7.97 10.04
CA LEU A 436 -16.10 -7.70 11.48
C LEU A 436 -14.71 -7.44 12.06
N PHE A 437 -13.70 -8.19 11.59
CA PHE A 437 -12.31 -7.98 11.93
C PHE A 437 -11.82 -6.59 11.50
N ALA A 438 -12.12 -6.15 10.27
CA ALA A 438 -11.76 -4.82 9.81
C ALA A 438 -12.41 -3.72 10.66
N ILE A 439 -13.69 -3.86 11.00
CA ILE A 439 -14.40 -2.93 11.89
C ILE A 439 -13.73 -2.88 13.27
N TYR A 440 -13.47 -4.05 13.87
CA TYR A 440 -12.80 -4.16 15.16
C TYR A 440 -11.43 -3.46 15.13
N SER A 441 -10.62 -3.76 14.12
CA SER A 441 -9.31 -3.16 13.90
C SER A 441 -9.36 -1.63 13.84
N TRP A 442 -10.37 -1.05 13.17
CA TRP A 442 -10.59 0.40 13.15
C TRP A 442 -10.96 0.96 14.52
N ILE A 443 -11.87 0.32 15.25
CA ILE A 443 -12.23 0.75 16.61
C ILE A 443 -10.98 0.76 17.50
N MET A 444 -10.11 -0.24 17.38
CA MET A 444 -8.88 -0.31 18.17
C MET A 444 -7.89 0.82 17.83
N GLN A 445 -7.78 1.22 16.56
CA GLN A 445 -6.97 2.38 16.16
C GLN A 445 -7.56 3.69 16.71
N LEU A 446 -8.87 3.92 16.53
CA LEU A 446 -9.54 5.12 17.04
C LEU A 446 -9.43 5.24 18.55
N ALA A 447 -9.54 4.12 19.27
CA ALA A 447 -9.38 4.08 20.72
C ALA A 447 -7.95 4.45 21.16
N LEU A 448 -6.92 4.04 20.40
CA LEU A 448 -5.54 4.50 20.64
C LEU A 448 -5.45 6.02 20.42
N PHE A 449 -5.92 6.50 19.27
CA PHE A 449 -5.78 7.91 18.89
C PHE A 449 -6.53 8.86 19.82
N SER A 450 -7.64 8.41 20.40
CA SER A 450 -8.36 9.17 21.42
C SER A 450 -7.79 9.04 22.83
N GLY A 451 -6.68 8.31 23.02
CA GLY A 451 -6.03 8.08 24.31
C GLY A 451 -6.79 7.14 25.26
N CYS A 452 -7.74 6.34 24.75
CA CYS A 452 -8.51 5.35 25.52
C CYS A 452 -7.82 3.97 25.59
N ARG A 453 -6.89 3.71 24.67
CA ARG A 453 -5.97 2.57 24.73
C ARG A 453 -4.54 3.04 24.79
N ILE A 454 -3.71 2.21 25.41
CA ILE A 454 -2.26 2.37 25.50
C ILE A 454 -1.58 1.04 25.12
N PRO A 455 -0.30 1.03 24.73
CA PRO A 455 0.46 -0.19 24.58
C PRO A 455 0.41 -1.04 25.84
N GLY A 456 0.28 -2.35 25.66
CA GLY A 456 0.37 -3.31 26.74
C GLY A 456 1.78 -3.38 27.32
N PRO A 457 1.93 -3.86 28.57
CA PRO A 457 3.20 -3.89 29.30
C PRO A 457 4.29 -4.76 28.64
N ASP A 458 3.90 -5.70 27.77
CA ASP A 458 4.81 -6.71 27.22
C ASP A 458 5.51 -6.27 25.92
N ASN A 459 5.35 -5.01 25.47
CA ASN A 459 5.93 -4.49 24.22
C ASN A 459 5.62 -5.33 22.96
N THR A 460 4.58 -6.16 22.99
CA THR A 460 4.17 -7.04 21.88
C THR A 460 3.45 -6.29 20.76
N GLY A 461 3.16 -4.99 20.95
CA GLY A 461 2.28 -4.18 20.08
C GLY A 461 0.79 -4.44 20.32
N GLU A 462 0.44 -5.34 21.24
CA GLU A 462 -0.94 -5.44 21.74
C GLU A 462 -1.22 -4.22 22.61
N THR A 463 -2.38 -3.59 22.40
CA THR A 463 -2.82 -2.46 23.24
C THR A 463 -3.75 -2.98 24.33
N VAL A 464 -3.90 -2.23 25.43
CA VAL A 464 -4.86 -2.51 26.50
C VAL A 464 -5.73 -1.27 26.73
N PHE A 465 -6.96 -1.47 27.18
CA PHE A 465 -7.77 -0.34 27.64
C PHE A 465 -7.15 0.20 28.92
N ASP A 466 -6.99 1.52 28.97
CA ASP A 466 -6.47 2.18 30.15
C ASP A 466 -7.50 2.05 31.28
N ALA A 467 -7.19 1.25 32.30
CA ALA A 467 -8.10 0.99 33.42
C ALA A 467 -8.44 2.27 34.21
N SER A 468 -7.64 3.34 34.06
CA SER A 468 -7.92 4.64 34.66
C SER A 468 -8.96 5.45 33.88
N LYS A 469 -9.27 5.08 32.63
CA LYS A 469 -10.20 5.77 31.73
C LYS A 469 -11.36 4.86 31.33
N SER A 470 -12.58 5.27 31.68
CA SER A 470 -13.80 4.56 31.24
C SER A 470 -14.25 5.04 29.85
N CYS A 471 -13.43 4.86 28.82
CA CYS A 471 -13.77 5.25 27.45
C CYS A 471 -13.44 4.18 26.41
N LEU A 472 -14.30 4.05 25.40
CA LEU A 472 -14.02 3.23 24.21
C LEU A 472 -13.33 4.09 23.14
N ILE A 473 -13.90 5.25 22.84
CA ILE A 473 -13.35 6.28 21.96
C ILE A 473 -13.78 7.63 22.57
N ASP A 474 -12.85 8.56 22.69
CA ASP A 474 -13.11 9.94 23.09
C ASP A 474 -13.12 10.85 21.85
N GLY A 475 -14.29 11.42 21.55
CA GLY A 475 -14.50 12.23 20.35
C GLY A 475 -13.77 13.57 20.37
N ASP A 476 -13.63 14.18 21.54
CA ASP A 476 -12.99 15.49 21.70
C ASP A 476 -11.47 15.34 21.56
N ASN A 477 -10.89 14.29 22.18
CA ASN A 477 -9.49 13.95 22.00
C ASN A 477 -9.16 13.62 20.54
N LEU A 478 -10.04 12.85 19.87
CA LEU A 478 -9.85 12.53 18.46
C LEU A 478 -9.95 13.78 17.56
N ALA A 479 -10.88 14.70 17.88
CA ALA A 479 -11.02 15.97 17.16
C ALA A 479 -9.82 16.91 17.37
N ALA A 480 -9.11 16.79 18.49
CA ALA A 480 -7.87 17.53 18.71
C ALA A 480 -6.73 17.10 17.77
N LEU A 481 -6.76 15.86 17.26
CA LEU A 481 -5.70 15.32 16.41
C LEU A 481 -6.07 15.19 14.92
N THR A 482 -7.36 15.06 14.61
CA THR A 482 -7.85 14.60 13.30
C THR A 482 -9.15 15.28 12.89
N PHE A 483 -9.79 14.82 11.81
CA PHE A 483 -11.09 15.31 11.33
C PHE A 483 -12.21 14.27 11.52
N PRO A 484 -12.58 13.89 12.77
CA PRO A 484 -13.48 12.77 13.01
C PRO A 484 -14.89 12.98 12.44
N SER A 485 -15.38 14.23 12.40
CA SER A 485 -16.69 14.54 11.79
C SER A 485 -16.70 14.27 10.29
N VAL A 486 -15.63 14.63 9.58
CA VAL A 486 -15.43 14.30 8.16
C VAL A 486 -15.34 12.78 8.00
N GLY A 487 -14.57 12.11 8.86
CA GLY A 487 -14.43 10.66 8.84
C GLY A 487 -15.76 9.93 8.98
N ILE A 488 -16.57 10.29 9.99
CA ILE A 488 -17.90 9.73 10.23
C ILE A 488 -18.82 9.99 9.04
N PHE A 489 -18.85 11.23 8.52
CA PHE A 489 -19.66 11.56 7.35
C PHE A 489 -19.31 10.69 6.13
N MET A 490 -18.01 10.50 5.86
CA MET A 490 -17.55 9.67 4.74
C MET A 490 -17.86 8.18 4.96
N LEU A 491 -17.79 7.67 6.20
CA LEU A 491 -18.25 6.31 6.52
C LEU A 491 -19.74 6.12 6.28
N LEU A 492 -20.56 7.09 6.69
CA LEU A 492 -22.01 7.07 6.46
C LEU A 492 -22.30 7.07 4.95
N MET A 493 -21.62 7.93 4.18
CA MET A 493 -21.73 7.97 2.73
C MET A 493 -21.34 6.63 2.08
N ALA A 494 -20.22 6.03 2.49
CA ALA A 494 -19.80 4.73 2.00
C ALA A 494 -20.85 3.65 2.27
N THR A 495 -21.38 3.62 3.50
CA THR A 495 -22.40 2.66 3.93
C THR A 495 -23.71 2.85 3.16
N SER A 496 -24.17 4.09 2.99
CA SER A 496 -25.36 4.41 2.21
C SER A 496 -25.22 3.97 0.74
N VAL A 497 -24.05 4.18 0.13
CA VAL A 497 -23.76 3.73 -1.23
C VAL A 497 -23.81 2.20 -1.35
N LEU A 498 -23.26 1.46 -0.37
CA LEU A 498 -23.34 0.00 -0.36
C LEU A 498 -24.77 -0.51 -0.20
N ILE A 499 -25.55 0.08 0.73
CA ILE A 499 -26.96 -0.28 0.95
C ILE A 499 -27.77 -0.02 -0.33
N PHE A 500 -27.57 1.13 -0.96
CA PHE A 500 -28.24 1.46 -2.22
C PHE A 500 -27.85 0.51 -3.36
N GLY A 501 -26.56 0.19 -3.48
CA GLY A 501 -26.08 -0.79 -4.46
C GLY A 501 -26.67 -2.19 -4.26
N TRP A 502 -26.75 -2.64 -3.00
CA TRP A 502 -27.40 -3.90 -2.64
C TRP A 502 -28.90 -3.91 -2.95
N TYR A 503 -29.61 -2.84 -2.58
CA TYR A 503 -31.03 -2.67 -2.90
C TYR A 503 -31.29 -2.70 -4.41
N SER A 504 -30.52 -1.93 -5.18
CA SER A 504 -30.61 -1.88 -6.65
C SER A 504 -30.36 -3.27 -7.28
N SER A 505 -29.35 -3.99 -6.78
CA SER A 505 -29.04 -5.34 -7.24
C SER A 505 -30.15 -6.34 -6.92
N SER A 506 -30.73 -6.28 -5.72
CA SER A 506 -31.82 -7.16 -5.29
C SER A 506 -33.09 -6.92 -6.09
N ARG A 507 -33.42 -5.65 -6.37
CA ARG A 507 -34.57 -5.30 -7.21
C ARG A 507 -34.44 -5.84 -8.63
N LYS A 508 -33.26 -5.72 -9.26
CA LYS A 508 -32.99 -6.31 -10.60
C LYS A 508 -33.14 -7.82 -10.62
N ALA A 509 -32.76 -8.49 -9.53
CA ALA A 509 -32.93 -9.93 -9.41
C ALA A 509 -34.42 -10.30 -9.30
N ALA A 510 -35.20 -9.52 -8.55
CA ALA A 510 -36.65 -9.71 -8.43
C ALA A 510 -37.40 -9.44 -9.74
N GLU A 511 -37.00 -8.42 -10.52
CA GLU A 511 -37.61 -8.12 -11.84
C GLU A 511 -37.32 -9.18 -12.92
N LYS A 512 -36.35 -10.09 -12.69
CA LYS A 512 -36.00 -11.18 -13.61
C LYS A 512 -36.66 -12.53 -13.25
N LEU A 513 -37.24 -12.64 -12.06
CA LEU A 513 -38.03 -13.79 -11.60
C LEU A 513 -39.49 -13.58 -11.96
#